data_AF-A0A9E0BJ21-F1
#
_entry.id   AF-A0A9E0BJ21-F1
#
_cell.length_a   1.000
_cell.length_b   1.000
_cell.length_c   1.000
_cell.angle_alpha   90.00
_cell.angle_beta   90.00
_cell.angle_gamma   90.00
#
_symmetry.space_group_name_H-M   'P 1'
#
loop_
_entity.id
_entity.type
_entity.pdbx_description
1 polymer ?
#
loop_
_entity_poly.entity_id
_entity_poly.type
_entity_poly.pdbx_seq_one_letter_code
_entity_poly.pdbx_strand_id
1 'polypeptide(L)'
;MGRLVFAVAASAALCAQGAAGSAHAAAPKAAVEGELSNSLRTAITNAVGETDKPIENRFEARRRAREAAEDAIAVLRSEGYYANAVEAQVTETEPASPVVKVTPGARFTIQDPEVEWIAPAPAPGVQIAGEAVVGLANGQAGRAADVLGAEGRIVAAVQKRGYPDVTSGERQVIVDHDDHSVRPTFRIVSG
;
A
#
# COMPACT_ATOMS: atom_id res chain seq x y z
N MET A 1 -20.19 -45.17 74.92
CA MET A 1 -20.83 -46.16 74.02
C MET A 1 -21.94 -45.45 73.24
N GLY A 2 -22.18 -45.81 71.97
CA GLY A 2 -23.25 -45.21 71.12
C GLY A 2 -22.86 -45.21 69.63
N ARG A 3 -23.83 -45.47 68.72
CA ARG A 3 -23.66 -45.65 67.25
C ARG A 3 -24.93 -45.18 66.50
N LEU A 4 -24.94 -44.92 65.18
CA LEU A 4 -23.86 -45.04 64.18
C LEU A 4 -23.39 -43.67 63.61
N VAL A 5 -23.78 -43.07 62.46
CA VAL A 5 -24.68 -43.40 61.34
C VAL A 5 -24.03 -43.00 59.98
N PHE A 6 -24.57 -43.63 58.92
CA PHE A 6 -24.36 -43.52 57.47
C PHE A 6 -24.44 -42.09 56.84
N ALA A 7 -24.02 -41.82 55.59
CA ALA A 7 -23.07 -42.46 54.62
C ALA A 7 -23.03 -41.63 53.29
N VAL A 8 -22.30 -42.12 52.26
CA VAL A 8 -22.37 -41.74 50.81
C VAL A 8 -21.74 -40.35 50.50
N ALA A 9 -20.66 -40.15 49.74
CA ALA A 9 -20.17 -40.67 48.44
C ALA A 9 -20.96 -40.11 47.21
N ALA A 10 -20.41 -39.83 46.02
CA ALA A 10 -19.03 -39.88 45.51
C ALA A 10 -18.80 -38.70 44.52
N SER A 11 -17.55 -38.46 44.14
CA SER A 11 -17.18 -37.35 43.22
C SER A 11 -17.46 -37.67 41.75
N ALA A 12 -17.93 -36.67 40.99
CA ALA A 12 -17.98 -36.69 39.53
C ALA A 12 -17.60 -35.30 38.96
N ALA A 13 -16.31 -35.09 38.71
CA ALA A 13 -15.82 -33.86 38.08
C ALA A 13 -16.03 -33.94 36.56
N LEU A 14 -17.06 -33.27 36.05
CA LEU A 14 -17.40 -33.31 34.63
C LEU A 14 -16.49 -32.35 33.83
N CYS A 15 -15.38 -32.89 33.29
CA CYS A 15 -14.43 -32.13 32.50
C CYS A 15 -15.05 -31.64 31.18
N ALA A 16 -15.48 -30.37 31.17
CA ALA A 16 -15.94 -29.67 29.97
C ALA A 16 -14.78 -29.52 28.98
N GLN A 17 -14.70 -30.45 28.03
CA GLN A 17 -13.76 -30.40 26.91
C GLN A 17 -14.23 -29.34 25.92
N GLY A 18 -13.82 -28.09 26.16
CA GLY A 18 -13.96 -27.03 25.19
C GLY A 18 -13.23 -27.43 23.90
N ALA A 19 -13.95 -27.41 22.78
CA ALA A 19 -13.36 -27.62 21.47
C ALA A 19 -12.40 -26.46 21.17
N ALA A 20 -11.10 -26.68 21.43
CA ALA A 20 -10.05 -25.75 21.10
C ALA A 20 -9.86 -25.73 19.57
N GLY A 21 -10.74 -25.00 18.88
CA GLY A 21 -10.51 -24.61 17.50
C GLY A 21 -9.17 -23.86 17.44
N SER A 22 -8.23 -24.37 16.66
CA SER A 22 -6.89 -23.83 16.55
C SER A 22 -6.95 -22.40 16.02
N ALA A 23 -6.87 -21.42 16.91
CA ALA A 23 -6.80 -20.01 16.57
C ALA A 23 -5.46 -19.78 15.84
N HIS A 24 -5.48 -19.89 14.52
CA HIS A 24 -4.35 -19.54 13.68
C HIS A 24 -4.13 -18.03 13.84
N ALA A 25 -2.99 -17.65 14.45
CA ALA A 25 -2.60 -16.26 14.49
C ALA A 25 -2.49 -15.75 13.04
N ALA A 26 -3.04 -14.56 12.78
CA ALA A 26 -2.96 -13.97 11.46
C ALA A 26 -1.50 -13.84 11.04
N ALA A 27 -1.17 -14.38 9.86
CA ALA A 27 0.17 -14.40 9.31
C ALA A 27 0.17 -13.67 7.95
N PRO A 28 1.27 -13.01 7.55
CA PRO A 28 1.33 -12.31 6.27
C PRO A 28 1.04 -13.27 5.10
N LYS A 29 0.23 -12.84 4.12
CA LYS A 29 -0.20 -13.70 2.99
C LYS A 29 0.98 -14.26 2.19
N ALA A 30 2.12 -13.58 2.21
CA ALA A 30 3.42 -14.06 1.72
C ALA A 30 4.57 -13.47 2.57
N ALA A 31 5.68 -14.20 2.69
CA ALA A 31 6.91 -13.64 3.26
C ALA A 31 7.53 -12.63 2.30
N VAL A 32 8.10 -11.53 2.82
CA VAL A 32 8.71 -10.45 2.02
C VAL A 32 10.24 -10.48 2.19
N GLU A 33 10.94 -10.86 1.13
CA GLU A 33 12.40 -11.02 1.09
C GLU A 33 13.09 -9.93 0.25
N GLY A 34 14.42 -9.83 0.38
CA GLY A 34 15.25 -8.84 -0.30
C GLY A 34 15.74 -7.70 0.61
N GLU A 35 16.66 -6.90 0.08
CA GLU A 35 17.27 -5.77 0.79
C GLU A 35 16.36 -4.54 0.72
N LEU A 36 15.67 -4.26 1.83
CA LEU A 36 14.66 -3.20 1.95
C LEU A 36 14.94 -2.38 3.21
N SER A 37 14.68 -1.08 3.15
CA SER A 37 14.56 -0.26 4.36
C SER A 37 13.36 -0.71 5.19
N ASN A 38 13.43 -0.54 6.51
CA ASN A 38 12.38 -1.00 7.43
C ASN A 38 11.01 -0.42 7.06
N SER A 39 10.94 0.87 6.71
CA SER A 39 9.70 1.52 6.28
C SER A 39 9.14 0.94 4.99
N LEU A 40 9.97 0.65 3.99
CA LEU A 40 9.53 0.04 2.74
C LEU A 40 9.09 -1.42 2.94
N ARG A 41 9.79 -2.20 3.78
CA ARG A 41 9.36 -3.55 4.16
C ARG A 41 8.00 -3.52 4.85
N THR A 42 7.82 -2.67 5.86
CA THR A 42 6.53 -2.50 6.55
C THR A 42 5.41 -2.07 5.59
N ALA A 43 5.68 -1.13 4.67
CA ALA A 43 4.67 -0.71 3.68
C ALA A 43 4.25 -1.87 2.77
N ILE A 44 5.19 -2.68 2.28
CA ILE A 44 4.90 -3.86 1.46
C ILE A 44 4.16 -4.92 2.27
N THR A 45 4.62 -5.27 3.47
CA THR A 45 3.95 -6.26 4.33
C THR A 45 2.52 -5.83 4.69
N ASN A 46 2.28 -4.54 4.94
CA ASN A 46 0.94 -4.01 5.21
C ASN A 46 0.01 -4.08 3.99
N ALA A 47 0.52 -3.88 2.77
CA ALA A 47 -0.27 -4.00 1.54
C ALA A 47 -0.60 -5.46 1.20
N VAL A 48 0.41 -6.34 1.27
CA VAL A 48 0.25 -7.80 1.19
C VAL A 48 -0.77 -8.28 2.22
N GLY A 49 -0.75 -7.70 3.43
CA GLY A 49 -1.69 -7.98 4.50
C GLY A 49 -1.58 -9.41 5.04
N GLU A 50 -2.53 -9.77 5.89
CA GLU A 50 -2.50 -11.02 6.67
C GLU A 50 -3.68 -11.95 6.34
N THR A 51 -3.55 -13.22 6.72
CA THR A 51 -4.65 -14.17 6.78
C THR A 51 -4.43 -15.22 7.86
N ASP A 52 -5.52 -15.67 8.46
CA ASP A 52 -5.65 -16.84 9.34
C ASP A 52 -5.80 -18.16 8.55
N LYS A 53 -6.12 -18.10 7.26
CA LYS A 53 -6.41 -19.26 6.43
C LYS A 53 -5.14 -20.04 6.11
N PRO A 54 -5.04 -21.34 6.46
CA PRO A 54 -3.89 -22.16 6.08
C PRO A 54 -3.77 -22.29 4.56
N ILE A 55 -2.63 -22.81 4.11
CA ILE A 55 -2.37 -23.10 2.70
C ILE A 55 -2.75 -24.56 2.44
N GLU A 56 -3.75 -24.78 1.60
CA GLU A 56 -4.27 -26.12 1.30
C GLU A 56 -3.35 -26.90 0.35
N ASN A 57 -2.62 -26.22 -0.54
CA ASN A 57 -1.77 -26.84 -1.57
C ASN A 57 -0.81 -25.83 -2.24
N ARG A 58 0.12 -26.37 -3.04
CA ARG A 58 1.16 -25.60 -3.76
C ARG A 58 0.62 -24.66 -4.86
N PHE A 59 -0.63 -24.83 -5.33
CA PHE A 59 -1.26 -23.86 -6.24
C PHE A 59 -1.81 -22.65 -5.47
N GLU A 60 -2.43 -22.88 -4.30
CA GLU A 60 -2.83 -21.82 -3.36
C GLU A 60 -1.63 -20.94 -2.96
N ALA A 61 -0.51 -21.57 -2.58
CA ALA A 61 0.74 -20.85 -2.29
C ALA A 61 1.17 -19.98 -3.48
N ARG A 62 1.18 -20.53 -4.70
CA ARG A 62 1.58 -19.79 -5.92
C ARG A 62 0.59 -18.66 -6.27
N ARG A 63 -0.69 -18.80 -5.94
CA ARG A 63 -1.69 -17.72 -6.11
C ARG A 63 -1.39 -16.57 -5.15
N ARG A 64 -1.27 -16.85 -3.85
CA ARG A 64 -0.98 -15.84 -2.80
C ARG A 64 0.35 -15.12 -3.06
N ALA A 65 1.38 -15.83 -3.53
CA ALA A 65 2.67 -15.23 -3.89
C ALA A 65 2.58 -14.24 -5.08
N ARG A 66 1.66 -14.45 -6.02
CA ARG A 66 1.43 -13.52 -7.15
C ARG A 66 0.66 -12.29 -6.71
N GLU A 67 -0.43 -12.48 -5.98
CA GLU A 67 -1.22 -11.39 -5.40
C GLU A 67 -0.34 -10.48 -4.53
N ALA A 68 0.46 -11.07 -3.65
CA ALA A 68 1.43 -10.34 -2.83
C ALA A 68 2.56 -9.66 -3.63
N ALA A 69 2.92 -10.16 -4.80
CA ALA A 69 3.87 -9.51 -5.70
C ALA A 69 3.25 -8.30 -6.42
N GLU A 70 1.98 -8.39 -6.80
CA GLU A 70 1.21 -7.26 -7.36
C GLU A 70 1.04 -6.14 -6.31
N ASP A 71 0.68 -6.50 -5.07
CA ASP A 71 0.66 -5.58 -3.91
C ASP A 71 2.04 -4.90 -3.69
N ALA A 72 3.13 -5.68 -3.72
CA ALA A 72 4.48 -5.15 -3.57
C ALA A 72 4.88 -4.18 -4.70
N ILE A 73 4.56 -4.50 -5.96
CA ILE A 73 4.80 -3.64 -7.13
C ILE A 73 4.02 -2.32 -7.00
N ALA A 74 2.79 -2.36 -6.48
CA ALA A 74 1.98 -1.17 -6.25
C ALA A 74 2.59 -0.25 -5.17
N VAL A 75 3.10 -0.81 -4.07
CA VAL A 75 3.82 -0.04 -3.04
C VAL A 75 5.12 0.55 -3.59
N LEU A 76 5.92 -0.24 -4.31
CA LEU A 76 7.17 0.22 -4.91
C LEU A 76 6.95 1.40 -5.88
N ARG A 77 5.97 1.29 -6.78
CA ARG A 77 5.61 2.36 -7.72
C ARG A 77 5.05 3.60 -7.02
N SER A 78 4.21 3.46 -6.00
CA SER A 78 3.70 4.62 -5.24
C SER A 78 4.78 5.33 -4.43
N GLU A 79 5.83 4.61 -4.01
CA GLU A 79 7.05 5.18 -3.43
C GLU A 79 8.12 5.59 -4.48
N GLY A 80 7.83 5.56 -5.78
CA GLY A 80 8.72 6.07 -6.83
C GLY A 80 9.84 5.12 -7.29
N TYR A 81 9.75 3.82 -6.96
CA TYR A 81 10.66 2.79 -7.45
C TYR A 81 10.10 2.15 -8.72
N TYR A 82 10.29 2.79 -9.87
CA TYR A 82 9.75 2.29 -11.14
C TYR A 82 10.64 1.25 -11.83
N ALA A 83 11.96 1.28 -11.60
CA ALA A 83 12.91 0.23 -12.03
C ALA A 83 12.99 -0.95 -11.04
N ASN A 84 11.86 -1.31 -10.40
CA ASN A 84 11.83 -2.43 -9.46
C ASN A 84 11.75 -3.80 -10.16
N ALA A 85 12.25 -4.83 -9.47
CA ALA A 85 12.07 -6.22 -9.84
C ALA A 85 11.48 -7.00 -8.65
N VAL A 86 10.41 -7.75 -8.90
CA VAL A 86 9.68 -8.53 -7.87
C VAL A 86 9.41 -9.93 -8.40
N GLU A 87 9.83 -10.94 -7.64
CA GLU A 87 9.66 -12.36 -7.98
C GLU A 87 8.66 -13.03 -7.03
N ALA A 88 7.57 -13.59 -7.58
CA ALA A 88 6.63 -14.44 -6.85
C ALA A 88 7.15 -15.88 -6.78
N GLN A 89 7.55 -16.33 -5.59
CA GLN A 89 8.17 -17.64 -5.34
C GLN A 89 7.34 -18.48 -4.36
N VAL A 90 7.64 -19.78 -4.28
CA VAL A 90 7.04 -20.73 -3.33
C VAL A 90 8.12 -21.69 -2.83
N THR A 91 8.24 -21.84 -1.50
CA THR A 91 9.28 -22.68 -0.88
C THR A 91 9.20 -24.15 -1.33
N GLU A 92 10.32 -24.87 -1.27
CA GLU A 92 10.37 -26.32 -1.58
C GLU A 92 10.06 -27.21 -0.35
N THR A 93 9.90 -26.60 0.83
CA THR A 93 9.38 -27.25 2.03
C THR A 93 7.90 -27.60 1.87
N GLU A 94 7.42 -28.64 2.56
CA GLU A 94 5.99 -28.85 2.77
C GLU A 94 5.62 -28.55 4.24
N PRO A 95 4.56 -27.76 4.52
CA PRO A 95 3.65 -27.13 3.56
C PRO A 95 4.30 -26.00 2.74
N ALA A 96 4.09 -26.05 1.42
CA ALA A 96 4.59 -25.06 0.47
C ALA A 96 4.15 -23.63 0.84
N SER A 97 5.10 -22.71 1.02
CA SER A 97 4.84 -21.37 1.56
C SER A 97 5.11 -20.25 0.54
N PRO A 98 4.24 -19.24 0.41
CA PRO A 98 4.40 -18.11 -0.52
C PRO A 98 5.49 -17.13 -0.07
N VAL A 99 6.33 -16.72 -1.02
CA VAL A 99 7.42 -15.76 -0.82
C VAL A 99 7.40 -14.73 -1.95
N VAL A 100 7.65 -13.47 -1.63
CA VAL A 100 7.84 -12.38 -2.58
C VAL A 100 9.22 -11.79 -2.36
N LYS A 101 10.11 -11.99 -3.33
CA LYS A 101 11.49 -11.48 -3.30
C LYS A 101 11.54 -10.15 -4.04
N VAL A 102 11.95 -9.09 -3.35
CA VAL A 102 11.87 -7.70 -3.82
C VAL A 102 13.25 -7.09 -4.01
N THR A 103 13.47 -6.46 -5.17
CA THR A 103 14.60 -5.56 -5.45
C THR A 103 14.04 -4.19 -5.87
N PRO A 104 14.15 -3.13 -5.04
CA PRO A 104 13.54 -1.84 -5.37
C PRO A 104 14.13 -1.16 -6.60
N GLY A 105 15.40 -1.39 -6.90
CA GLY A 105 16.11 -0.68 -7.97
C GLY A 105 16.34 0.80 -7.64
N ALA A 106 16.61 1.60 -8.67
CA ALA A 106 16.79 3.04 -8.53
C ALA A 106 15.45 3.74 -8.19
N ARG A 107 15.52 4.74 -7.31
CA ARG A 107 14.37 5.59 -6.98
C ARG A 107 14.33 6.78 -7.93
N PHE A 108 13.20 6.96 -8.60
CA PHE A 108 13.01 8.02 -9.58
C PHE A 108 12.74 9.34 -8.87
N THR A 109 13.00 10.46 -9.54
CA THR A 109 12.83 11.81 -8.96
C THR A 109 11.81 12.65 -9.71
N ILE A 110 11.09 13.54 -9.03
CA ILE A 110 10.24 14.52 -9.71
C ILE A 110 11.14 15.41 -10.56
N GLN A 111 10.72 15.67 -11.80
CA GLN A 111 11.31 16.70 -12.63
C GLN A 111 10.20 17.44 -13.40
N ASP A 112 10.38 18.76 -13.55
CA ASP A 112 9.59 19.68 -14.37
C ASP A 112 8.06 19.49 -14.21
N PRO A 113 7.51 19.69 -12.98
CA PRO A 113 6.08 19.55 -12.71
C PRO A 113 5.28 20.75 -13.27
N GLU A 114 4.23 20.46 -14.04
CA GLU A 114 3.45 21.45 -14.80
C GLU A 114 1.99 21.54 -14.36
N VAL A 115 1.34 22.68 -14.59
CA VAL A 115 -0.11 22.87 -14.40
C VAL A 115 -0.74 23.28 -15.72
N GLU A 116 -1.71 22.49 -16.19
CA GLU A 116 -2.44 22.72 -17.44
C GLU A 116 -3.84 23.26 -17.11
N TRP A 117 -4.06 24.55 -17.37
CA TRP A 117 -5.33 25.23 -17.14
C TRP A 117 -6.31 24.96 -18.28
N ILE A 118 -7.25 24.03 -18.06
CA ILE A 118 -8.25 23.63 -19.04
C ILE A 118 -9.28 24.74 -19.23
N ALA A 119 -9.70 25.00 -20.47
CA ALA A 119 -10.59 26.11 -20.80
C ALA A 119 -12.01 25.93 -20.21
N PRO A 120 -12.64 26.99 -19.66
CA PRO A 120 -12.10 28.34 -19.48
C PRO A 120 -11.01 28.37 -18.40
N ALA A 121 -9.89 29.05 -18.67
CA ALA A 121 -8.83 29.18 -17.67
C ALA A 121 -9.22 30.22 -16.59
N PRO A 122 -8.86 30.02 -15.32
CA PRO A 122 -9.13 31.00 -14.27
C PRO A 122 -8.29 32.27 -14.47
N ALA A 123 -8.60 33.36 -13.78
CA ALA A 123 -7.87 34.63 -13.92
C ALA A 123 -6.35 34.46 -13.64
N PRO A 124 -5.43 35.17 -14.32
CA PRO A 124 -3.98 34.93 -14.20
C PRO A 124 -3.42 34.99 -12.77
N GLY A 125 -3.94 35.87 -11.91
CA GLY A 125 -3.54 35.94 -10.49
C GLY A 125 -3.99 34.74 -9.65
N VAL A 126 -4.88 33.89 -10.18
CA VAL A 126 -5.30 32.61 -9.60
C VAL A 126 -4.45 31.47 -10.18
N GLN A 127 -4.09 31.51 -11.46
CA GLN A 127 -3.15 30.58 -12.10
C GLN A 127 -1.80 30.55 -11.36
N ILE A 128 -1.14 31.71 -11.29
CA ILE A 128 0.12 31.93 -10.56
C ILE A 128 0.03 31.43 -9.11
N ALA A 129 -1.14 31.57 -8.48
CA ALA A 129 -1.34 31.18 -7.10
C ALA A 129 -1.67 29.69 -6.88
N GLY A 130 -2.06 28.97 -7.93
CA GLY A 130 -2.13 27.51 -7.96
C GLY A 130 -0.75 26.91 -8.21
N GLU A 131 -0.02 27.43 -9.21
CA GLU A 131 1.36 27.05 -9.53
C GLU A 131 2.29 27.23 -8.32
N ALA A 132 2.20 28.36 -7.61
CA ALA A 132 2.99 28.62 -6.41
C ALA A 132 2.74 27.66 -5.23
N VAL A 133 1.68 26.84 -5.25
CA VAL A 133 1.39 25.83 -4.21
C VAL A 133 1.54 24.38 -4.68
N VAL A 134 1.97 24.14 -5.92
CA VAL A 134 2.35 22.81 -6.43
C VAL A 134 3.27 22.13 -5.42
N GLY A 135 4.26 22.85 -4.89
CA GLY A 135 5.08 22.38 -3.77
C GLY A 135 5.87 21.11 -4.10
N LEU A 136 6.25 20.95 -5.37
CA LEU A 136 7.12 19.89 -5.85
C LEU A 136 8.43 20.52 -6.34
N ALA A 137 9.56 19.97 -5.88
CA ALA A 137 10.89 20.39 -6.30
C ALA A 137 11.51 19.33 -7.23
N ASN A 138 12.26 19.80 -8.25
CA ASN A 138 13.08 18.92 -9.08
C ASN A 138 14.12 18.18 -8.21
N GLY A 139 14.30 16.89 -8.45
CA GLY A 139 15.25 16.03 -7.72
C GLY A 139 14.74 15.46 -6.38
N GLN A 140 13.54 15.82 -5.91
CA GLN A 140 12.90 15.10 -4.79
C GLN A 140 12.44 13.70 -5.23
N ALA A 141 12.16 12.78 -4.30
CA ALA A 141 11.63 11.45 -4.64
C ALA A 141 10.27 11.50 -5.37
N GLY A 142 10.15 10.77 -6.48
CA GLY A 142 8.95 10.68 -7.34
C GLY A 142 7.79 9.88 -6.76
N ARG A 143 7.32 10.24 -5.56
CA ARG A 143 6.27 9.51 -4.83
C ARG A 143 4.87 9.95 -5.28
N ALA A 144 3.99 8.99 -5.54
CA ALA A 144 2.61 9.25 -5.96
C ALA A 144 1.80 10.03 -4.90
N ALA A 145 2.07 9.81 -3.62
CA ALA A 145 1.43 10.53 -2.52
C ALA A 145 1.72 12.05 -2.57
N ASP A 146 2.93 12.44 -2.96
CA ASP A 146 3.34 13.85 -2.99
C ASP A 146 2.79 14.55 -4.25
N VAL A 147 2.68 13.82 -5.37
CA VAL A 147 1.98 14.25 -6.59
C VAL A 147 0.48 14.47 -6.33
N LEU A 148 -0.21 13.53 -5.69
CA LEU A 148 -1.62 13.70 -5.30
C LEU A 148 -1.80 14.85 -4.30
N GLY A 149 -0.85 15.02 -3.38
CA GLY A 149 -0.82 16.16 -2.46
C GLY A 149 -0.64 17.51 -3.16
N ALA A 150 0.12 17.56 -4.25
CA ALA A 150 0.28 18.75 -5.08
C ALA A 150 -1.03 19.12 -5.79
N GLU A 151 -1.67 18.15 -6.45
CA GLU A 151 -2.96 18.33 -7.11
C GLU A 151 -4.02 18.91 -6.14
N GLY A 152 -4.17 18.30 -4.96
CA GLY A 152 -5.09 18.79 -3.92
C GLY A 152 -4.77 20.20 -3.40
N ARG A 153 -3.49 20.60 -3.34
CA ARG A 153 -3.09 21.97 -2.99
C ARG A 153 -3.51 22.97 -4.06
N ILE A 154 -3.31 22.65 -5.35
CA ILE A 154 -3.68 23.53 -6.47
C ILE A 154 -5.18 23.77 -6.47
N VAL A 155 -5.99 22.70 -6.42
CA VAL A 155 -7.47 22.77 -6.35
C VAL A 155 -7.92 23.63 -5.18
N ALA A 156 -7.42 23.38 -3.96
CA ALA A 156 -7.80 24.15 -2.77
C ALA A 156 -7.38 25.64 -2.86
N ALA A 157 -6.25 25.95 -3.48
CA ALA A 157 -5.79 27.33 -3.68
C ALA A 157 -6.63 28.09 -4.71
N VAL A 158 -7.11 27.42 -5.76
CA VAL A 158 -8.02 27.99 -6.76
C VAL A 158 -9.41 28.18 -6.15
N GLN A 159 -9.93 27.18 -5.42
CA GLN A 159 -11.25 27.24 -4.78
C GLN A 159 -11.37 28.39 -3.78
N LYS A 160 -10.32 28.58 -2.95
CA LYS A 160 -10.19 29.71 -2.01
C LYS A 160 -10.18 31.10 -2.68
N ARG A 161 -10.08 31.17 -4.02
CA ARG A 161 -10.04 32.40 -4.81
C ARG A 161 -11.31 32.65 -5.64
N GLY A 162 -12.41 31.96 -5.33
CA GLY A 162 -13.73 32.26 -5.89
C GLY A 162 -14.18 31.35 -7.04
N TYR A 163 -13.50 30.21 -7.23
CA TYR A 163 -13.85 29.18 -8.21
C TYR A 163 -14.39 27.94 -7.47
N PRO A 164 -15.66 27.93 -7.03
CA PRO A 164 -16.19 26.87 -6.15
C PRO A 164 -16.19 25.49 -6.82
N ASP A 165 -16.45 25.45 -8.13
CA ASP A 165 -16.62 24.25 -8.95
C ASP A 165 -15.31 23.72 -9.56
N VAL A 166 -14.16 24.24 -9.13
CA VAL A 166 -12.84 23.80 -9.60
C VAL A 166 -12.60 22.31 -9.31
N THR A 167 -12.11 21.59 -10.31
CA THR A 167 -11.80 20.16 -10.20
C THR A 167 -10.51 19.79 -10.93
N SER A 168 -9.86 18.72 -10.48
CA SER A 168 -8.84 18.02 -11.27
C SER A 168 -9.49 17.32 -12.46
N GLY A 169 -8.86 17.44 -13.63
CA GLY A 169 -9.10 16.56 -14.78
C GLY A 169 -8.20 15.32 -14.71
N GLU A 170 -8.05 14.63 -15.84
CA GLU A 170 -7.11 13.50 -15.96
C GLU A 170 -5.66 14.00 -16.03
N ARG A 171 -5.02 14.12 -14.85
CA ARG A 171 -3.57 14.36 -14.72
C ARG A 171 -2.77 13.36 -15.53
N GLN A 172 -1.68 13.84 -16.13
CA GLN A 172 -0.70 12.99 -16.79
C GLN A 172 0.52 12.84 -15.87
N VAL A 173 1.08 11.63 -15.79
CA VAL A 173 2.34 11.39 -15.08
C VAL A 173 3.22 10.55 -15.99
N ILE A 174 4.20 11.18 -16.61
CA ILE A 174 5.20 10.50 -17.43
C ILE A 174 6.28 9.96 -16.50
N VAL A 175 6.67 8.70 -16.72
CA VAL A 175 7.78 8.04 -16.02
C VAL A 175 8.82 7.71 -17.08
N ASP A 176 9.96 8.37 -17.02
CA ASP A 176 11.04 8.20 -18.00
C ASP A 176 12.12 7.29 -17.40
N HIS A 177 12.38 6.17 -18.06
CA HIS A 177 13.30 5.14 -17.58
C HIS A 177 14.76 5.38 -18.01
N ASP A 178 15.02 6.32 -18.91
CA ASP A 178 16.38 6.67 -19.33
C ASP A 178 16.97 7.70 -18.35
N ASP A 179 16.25 8.79 -18.07
CA ASP A 179 16.69 9.84 -17.12
C ASP A 179 16.25 9.59 -15.65
N HIS A 180 15.41 8.58 -15.41
CA HIS A 180 14.84 8.22 -14.10
C HIS A 180 13.95 9.33 -13.48
N SER A 181 13.26 10.10 -14.31
CA SER A 181 12.34 11.16 -13.88
C SER A 181 10.87 10.74 -13.80
N VAL A 182 10.13 11.48 -12.99
CA VAL A 182 8.67 11.48 -12.91
C VAL A 182 8.18 12.90 -13.20
N ARG A 183 7.45 13.08 -14.30
CA ARG A 183 7.02 14.37 -14.83
C ARG A 183 5.49 14.49 -14.77
N PRO A 184 4.92 15.13 -13.73
CA PRO A 184 3.48 15.27 -13.57
C PRO A 184 2.96 16.56 -14.22
N THR A 185 1.89 16.43 -15.03
CA THR A 185 1.11 17.55 -15.56
C THR A 185 -0.28 17.53 -14.92
N PHE A 186 -0.57 18.52 -14.08
CA PHE A 186 -1.83 18.67 -13.36
C PHE A 186 -2.86 19.39 -14.23
N ARG A 187 -3.85 18.66 -14.76
CA ARG A 187 -4.98 19.25 -15.51
C ARG A 187 -6.00 19.81 -14.53
N ILE A 188 -6.26 21.11 -14.58
CA ILE A 188 -7.23 21.77 -13.69
C ILE A 188 -8.32 22.46 -14.51
N VAL A 189 -9.57 22.12 -14.24
CA VAL A 189 -10.77 22.74 -14.81
C VAL A 189 -11.32 23.73 -13.78
N SER A 190 -11.58 24.99 -14.15
CA SER A 190 -11.95 26.04 -13.18
C SER A 190 -13.38 25.94 -12.63
N GLY A 191 -14.28 25.32 -13.40
CA GLY A 191 -15.72 25.67 -13.39
C GLY A 191 -16.01 26.84 -14.31
#